data_AF-A0A5K0XBS3-F1
#
_entry.id   AF-A0A5K0XBS3-F1
#
_cell.length_a   1.000
_cell.length_b   1.000
_cell.length_c   1.000
_cell.angle_alpha   90.00
_cell.angle_beta   90.00
_cell.angle_gamma   90.00
#
_symmetry.space_group_name_H-M   'P 1'
#
loop_
_entity.id
_entity.type
_entity.pdbx_description
1 polymer ?
#
loop_
_entity_poly.entity_id
_entity_poly.type
_entity_poly.pdbx_seq_one_letter_code
_entity_poly.pdbx_strand_id
1 'polypeptide(L)' 'METIARPLALLVVFFLFLRSGSSARNPQSEEAYVTLLYGDEFVLGVRVLGKSIRDTGATKDMVVLVSDGVSDYAKELLR' A
#
# COMPACT_ATOMS: atom_id res chain seq x y z
N MET A 1 14.73 -10.30 46.01
CA MET A 1 14.97 -10.23 44.55
C MET A 1 13.66 -10.25 43.74
N GLU A 2 12.54 -10.74 44.27
CA GLU A 2 11.24 -10.82 43.58
C GLU A 2 10.55 -9.47 43.27
N THR A 3 10.86 -8.40 44.00
CA THR A 3 10.11 -7.12 43.93
C THR A 3 10.42 -6.28 42.69
N ILE A 4 11.61 -6.45 42.09
CA ILE A 4 12.08 -5.68 40.93
C ILE A 4 11.59 -6.30 39.60
N ALA A 5 11.27 -7.60 39.59
CA ALA A 5 10.84 -8.31 38.38
C ALA A 5 9.43 -7.90 37.90
N ARG A 6 8.54 -7.51 38.84
CA ARG A 6 7.15 -7.09 38.55
C ARG A 6 7.04 -5.78 37.75
N PRO A 7 7.72 -4.67 38.11
CA PRO A 7 7.64 -3.44 37.33
C PRO A 7 8.28 -3.60 35.94
N LEU A 8 9.32 -4.42 35.80
CA LEU A 8 9.94 -4.70 34.51
C LEU A 8 8.98 -5.47 33.58
N ALA A 9 8.26 -6.46 34.11
CA ALA A 9 7.24 -7.20 33.36
C ALA A 9 6.12 -6.27 32.86
N LEU A 10 5.65 -5.34 33.70
CA LEU A 10 4.65 -4.35 33.32
C LEU A 10 5.16 -3.40 32.23
N LEU A 11 6.42 -2.99 32.30
CA LEU A 11 7.04 -2.13 31.30
C LEU A 11 7.18 -2.86 29.95
N VAL A 12 7.55 -4.15 29.96
CA VAL A 12 7.59 -4.97 28.73
C VAL A 12 6.20 -5.10 28.11
N VAL A 13 5.16 -5.36 28.92
CA VAL A 13 3.77 -5.42 28.44
C VAL A 13 3.32 -4.06 27.88
N PHE A 14 3.68 -2.95 28.53
CA PHE A 14 3.37 -1.60 28.04
C PHE A 14 4.03 -1.30 26.67
N PHE A 15 5.30 -1.69 26.50
CA PHE A 15 5.99 -1.56 25.21
C PHE A 15 5.41 -2.48 24.12
N LEU A 16 4.88 -3.66 24.49
CA LEU A 16 4.14 -4.52 23.55
C LEU A 16 2.82 -3.88 23.12
N PHE A 17 2.13 -3.16 23.99
CA PHE A 17 0.91 -2.41 23.65
C PHE A 17 1.20 -1.23 22.71
N LEU A 18 2.28 -0.47 22.94
CA LEU A 18 2.72 0.60 22.03
C LEU A 18 3.11 0.09 20.63
N ARG A 19 3.53 -1.19 20.53
CA ARG A 19 3.85 -1.85 19.27
C ARG A 19 2.64 -2.35 18.48
N SER A 20 1.44 -2.29 19.05
CA SER A 20 0.19 -2.46 18.29
C SER A 20 -0.02 -1.21 17.43
N GLY A 21 0.84 -1.08 16.42
CA GLY A 21 0.76 -0.06 15.40
C GLY A 21 -0.60 -0.18 14.75
N SER A 22 -1.44 0.82 14.99
CA SER A 22 -2.54 1.18 14.11
C SER A 22 -1.96 1.24 12.70
N SER A 23 -2.24 0.19 11.91
CA SER A 23 -2.06 0.25 10.47
C SER A 23 -2.91 1.41 10.02
N ALA A 24 -2.30 2.57 9.84
CA ALA A 24 -2.95 3.77 9.35
C ALA A 24 -3.41 3.44 7.93
N ARG A 25 -4.61 2.87 7.83
CA ARG A 25 -5.29 2.70 6.56
C ARG A 25 -5.45 4.13 6.05
N ASN A 26 -4.67 4.47 5.03
CA ASN A 26 -4.74 5.76 4.38
C ASN A 26 -6.22 6.02 4.11
N PRO A 27 -6.82 7.13 4.60
CA PRO A 27 -8.22 7.42 4.32
C PRO A 27 -8.41 7.34 2.81
N GLN A 28 -9.28 6.43 2.39
CA GLN A 28 -9.54 6.16 0.98
C GLN A 28 -9.98 7.47 0.34
N SER A 29 -9.29 7.87 -0.75
CA SER A 29 -9.57 9.14 -1.39
C SER A 29 -10.95 9.07 -2.05
N GLU A 30 -11.76 10.12 -1.95
CA GLU A 30 -13.04 10.21 -2.69
C GLU A 30 -12.83 10.31 -4.21
N GLU A 31 -11.59 10.59 -4.65
CA GLU A 31 -11.22 10.80 -6.05
C GLU A 31 -10.07 9.85 -6.45
N ALA A 32 -10.08 9.41 -7.71
CA ALA A 32 -9.06 8.52 -8.25
C ALA A 32 -8.60 8.93 -9.66
N TYR A 33 -7.33 8.67 -9.96
CA TYR A 33 -6.83 8.65 -11.33
C TYR A 33 -7.08 7.25 -11.91
N VAL A 34 -7.70 7.20 -13.08
CA VAL A 34 -8.09 5.95 -13.73
C VAL A 34 -7.44 5.84 -15.11
N THR A 35 -6.95 4.66 -15.44
CA THR A 35 -6.52 4.31 -16.81
C THR A 35 -6.98 2.89 -17.16
N LEU A 36 -6.93 2.55 -18.45
CA LEU A 36 -7.28 1.23 -18.99
C LEU A 36 -6.03 0.54 -19.52
N LEU A 37 -5.75 -0.66 -19.02
CA LEU A 37 -4.76 -1.58 -19.57
C LEU A 37 -5.51 -2.67 -20.34
N TYR A 38 -5.35 -2.71 -21.67
CA TYR A 38 -6.08 -3.64 -22.54
C TYR A 38 -5.19 -4.60 -23.35
N GLY A 39 -3.87 -4.55 -23.13
CA GLY A 39 -2.88 -5.42 -23.74
C GLY A 39 -1.55 -5.34 -23.00
N ASP A 40 -0.78 -6.43 -23.01
CA ASP A 40 0.49 -6.57 -22.29
C ASP A 40 1.55 -5.55 -22.74
N GLU A 41 1.52 -5.17 -24.02
CA GLU A 41 2.46 -4.22 -24.62
C GLU A 41 2.38 -2.82 -23.97
N PHE A 42 1.27 -2.51 -23.30
CA PHE A 42 1.05 -1.21 -22.65
C PHE A 42 1.38 -1.19 -21.16
N VAL A 43 1.74 -2.33 -20.55
CA VAL A 43 1.96 -2.43 -19.09
C VAL A 43 3.04 -1.45 -18.61
N LEU A 44 4.11 -1.28 -19.40
CA LEU A 44 5.18 -0.35 -19.06
C LEU A 44 4.67 1.10 -19.06
N GLY A 45 3.84 1.47 -20.03
CA GLY A 45 3.23 2.80 -20.11
C GLY A 45 2.36 3.10 -18.90
N VAL A 46 1.53 2.13 -18.47
CA VAL A 46 0.68 2.26 -17.28
C VAL A 46 1.51 2.41 -16.00
N ARG A 47 2.60 1.66 -15.86
CA ARG A 47 3.51 1.77 -14.70
C ARG A 47 4.20 3.13 -14.65
N VAL A 48 4.73 3.61 -15.78
CA VAL A 48 5.39 4.91 -15.85
C VAL A 48 4.40 6.05 -15.60
N LEU A 49 3.16 5.94 -16.10
CA LEU A 49 2.09 6.90 -15.81
C LEU A 49 1.75 6.95 -14.31
N GLY A 50 1.53 5.79 -13.68
CA GLY A 50 1.26 5.73 -12.24
C GLY A 50 2.42 6.32 -11.44
N LYS A 51 3.66 5.95 -11.80
CA LYS A 51 4.86 6.48 -11.14
C LYS A 51 4.98 7.99 -11.28
N SER A 52 4.83 8.55 -12.48
CA SER A 52 4.99 9.99 -12.71
C SER A 52 3.99 10.81 -11.92
N ILE A 53 2.73 10.35 -11.81
CA ILE A 53 1.72 11.01 -10.98
C ILE A 53 2.09 10.91 -9.49
N ARG A 54 2.55 9.76 -8.99
CA ARG A 54 2.99 9.62 -7.58
C ARG A 54 4.18 10.53 -7.26
N ASP A 55 5.12 10.65 -8.19
CA ASP A 55 6.31 11.50 -8.05
C ASP A 55 5.95 12.99 -7.92
N THR A 56 4.73 13.42 -8.30
CA THR A 56 4.22 14.79 -8.05
C THR A 56 3.72 15.03 -6.62
N GLY A 57 3.67 14.00 -5.77
CA GLY A 57 3.08 14.06 -4.43
C GLY A 57 1.56 13.83 -4.42
N ALA A 58 0.98 13.33 -5.50
CA ALA A 58 -0.45 13.01 -5.56
C ALA A 58 -0.85 11.96 -4.51
N THR A 59 -1.91 12.25 -3.77
CA THR A 59 -2.44 11.40 -2.70
C THR A 59 -3.71 10.64 -3.08
N LYS A 60 -4.27 10.94 -4.25
CA LYS A 60 -5.46 10.26 -4.81
C LYS A 60 -5.17 8.80 -5.11
N ASP A 61 -6.22 7.99 -5.09
CA ASP A 61 -6.11 6.57 -5.45
C ASP A 61 -5.76 6.43 -6.94
N MET A 62 -5.06 5.35 -7.28
CA MET A 62 -4.69 5.00 -8.66
C MET A 62 -5.32 3.68 -9.02
N VAL A 63 -6.18 3.71 -10.03
CA VAL A 63 -6.97 2.56 -10.46
C VAL A 63 -6.62 2.24 -11.90
N VAL A 64 -6.29 0.97 -12.15
CA VAL A 64 -6.11 0.44 -13.49
C VAL A 64 -7.27 -0.51 -13.76
N LEU A 65 -8.09 -0.20 -14.77
CA LEU A 65 -9.06 -1.13 -15.32
C LEU A 65 -8.30 -2.08 -16.25
N VAL A 66 -8.53 -3.38 -16.13
CA VAL A 66 -7.77 -4.40 -16.86
C VAL A 66 -8.73 -5.20 -17.72
N SER A 67 -8.45 -5.32 -19.03
CA SER A 67 -9.23 -6.18 -19.93
C SER A 67 -8.78 -7.64 -19.85
N ASP A 68 -9.61 -8.55 -20.39
CA ASP A 68 -9.28 -9.99 -20.46
C ASP A 68 -8.07 -10.30 -21.35
N GLY A 69 -7.65 -9.35 -22.21
CA GLY A 69 -6.48 -9.50 -23.09
C GLY A 69 -5.12 -9.34 -22.39
N VAL A 70 -5.12 -9.01 -21.09
CA VAL A 70 -3.91 -8.80 -20.30
C VAL A 70 -3.54 -10.08 -19.57
N SER A 71 -2.30 -10.54 -19.74
CA SER A 71 -1.81 -11.74 -19.07
C SER A 71 -1.70 -11.57 -17.56
N ASP A 72 -1.74 -12.68 -16.84
CA ASP A 72 -1.57 -12.65 -15.38
C ASP A 72 -0.17 -12.17 -14.98
N TYR A 73 0.84 -12.46 -15.81
CA TYR A 73 2.19 -11.91 -15.63
C TYR A 73 2.18 -10.37 -15.70
N ALA A 74 1.50 -9.78 -16.69
CA ALA A 74 1.39 -8.32 -16.79
C ALA A 74 0.62 -7.71 -15.60
N LYS A 75 -0.42 -8.40 -15.08
CA LYS A 75 -1.15 -7.98 -13.87
C LYS A 75 -0.27 -8.01 -12.63
N GLU A 76 0.62 -8.99 -12.49
CA GLU A 76 1.57 -9.05 -11.37
C GLU A 76 2.53 -7.88 -11.34
N LEU A 77 2.90 -7.33 -12.50
CA LEU A 77 3.78 -6.15 -12.60
C LEU A 77 3.12 -4.84 -12.11
N LEU A 78 1.80 -4.84 -11.87
CA LEU A 78 1.06 -3.68 -11.32
C LEU A 78 1.01 -3.68 -9.78
N ARG A 79 1.41 -4.76 -9.12
CA ARG A 79 1.51 -4.87 -7.66
C ARG A 79 2.76 -4.19 -7.12
#